data_AF-A0A970E9N0-F1
#
_entry.id   AF-A0A970E9N0-F1
#
_cell.length_a   1.000
_cell.length_b   1.000
_cell.length_c   1.000
_cell.angle_alpha   90.00
_cell.angle_beta   90.00
_cell.angle_gamma   90.00
#
_symmetry.space_group_name_H-M   'P 1'
#
loop_
_entity.id
_entity.type
_entity.pdbx_description
1 polymer ?
#
loop_
_entity_poly.entity_id
_entity_poly.type
_entity_poly.pdbx_seq_one_letter_code
_entity_poly.pdbx_strand_id
1 'polypeptide(L)'
;DLLLNSLPIKRMSIVAAKYLSVIIYAVMGILSYKAMITIINLLNIPLKTYPLSLEILIGSLAAVCLMTGIWLPIYFKFGYMKMRVASFVLFFLIFFGSTLMTQFIKSKHDSLWVKNIISFFNTQSNITIALVFIVIIALYMLLSFSLSVWFYNRREF
;
A
#
# COMPACT_ATOMS: atom_id res chain seq x y z
N ASP A 1 8.72 -20.04 -7.45
CA ASP A 1 10.05 -19.44 -7.65
C ASP A 1 11.01 -20.35 -8.42
N LEU A 2 11.17 -21.62 -8.03
CA LEU A 2 12.10 -22.56 -8.70
C LEU A 2 11.78 -22.79 -10.20
N LEU A 3 10.50 -22.96 -10.56
CA LEU A 3 10.04 -23.12 -11.95
C LEU A 3 10.19 -21.88 -12.84
N LEU A 4 10.11 -20.67 -12.26
CA LEU A 4 10.22 -19.44 -13.04
C LEU A 4 11.68 -19.07 -13.29
N ASN A 5 12.58 -19.45 -12.37
CA ASN A 5 14.02 -19.26 -12.54
C ASN A 5 14.64 -20.20 -13.58
N SER A 6 14.00 -21.34 -13.87
CA SER A 6 14.43 -22.25 -14.94
C SER A 6 14.00 -21.81 -16.33
N LEU A 7 13.21 -20.74 -16.45
CA LEU A 7 12.80 -20.17 -17.73
C LEU A 7 13.73 -19.01 -18.12
N PRO A 8 13.97 -18.75 -19.42
CA PRO A 8 14.82 -17.66 -19.90
C PRO A 8 14.09 -16.30 -19.79
N ILE A 9 13.61 -15.95 -18.60
CA ILE A 9 12.84 -14.74 -18.31
C ILE A 9 13.73 -13.80 -17.48
N LYS A 10 13.72 -12.51 -17.84
CA LYS A 10 14.43 -11.48 -17.08
C LYS A 10 13.82 -11.38 -15.67
N ARG A 11 14.68 -11.41 -14.64
CA ARG A 11 14.29 -11.26 -13.23
C ARG A 11 13.45 -10.00 -12.98
N MET A 12 13.77 -8.90 -13.66
CA MET A 12 13.00 -7.65 -13.60
C MET A 12 11.54 -7.82 -14.05
N SER A 13 11.27 -8.62 -15.08
CA SER A 13 9.93 -8.89 -15.57
C SER A 13 9.09 -9.67 -14.55
N ILE A 14 9.72 -10.57 -13.78
CA ILE A 14 9.05 -11.31 -12.70
C ILE A 14 8.62 -10.36 -11.58
N VAL A 15 9.51 -9.43 -11.19
CA VAL A 15 9.18 -8.41 -10.19
C VAL A 15 8.07 -7.50 -10.69
N ALA A 16 8.18 -6.99 -11.92
CA ALA A 16 7.17 -6.12 -12.52
C ALA A 16 5.79 -6.80 -12.61
N ALA A 17 5.76 -8.08 -13.01
CA ALA A 17 4.52 -8.85 -13.06
C ALA A 17 3.84 -8.94 -11.67
N LYS A 18 4.62 -9.08 -10.58
CA LYS A 18 4.06 -9.09 -9.23
C LYS A 18 3.47 -7.74 -8.82
N TYR A 19 4.17 -6.64 -9.09
CA TYR A 19 3.64 -5.29 -8.82
C TYR A 19 2.38 -4.99 -9.66
N LEU A 20 2.35 -5.38 -10.92
CA LEU A 20 1.19 -5.19 -11.79
C LEU A 20 0.01 -6.07 -11.35
N SER A 21 0.27 -7.30 -10.89
CA SER A 21 -0.76 -8.18 -10.33
C SER A 21 -1.48 -7.54 -9.14
N VAL A 22 -0.77 -6.79 -8.30
CA VAL A 22 -1.37 -6.07 -7.16
C VAL A 22 -2.41 -5.06 -7.64
N ILE A 23 -2.12 -4.31 -8.71
CA ILE A 23 -3.07 -3.35 -9.28
C ILE A 23 -4.33 -4.07 -9.77
N ILE A 24 -4.15 -5.21 -10.46
CA ILE A 24 -5.27 -6.04 -10.93
C ILE A 24 -6.12 -6.51 -9.74
N TYR A 25 -5.50 -7.01 -8.67
CA TYR A 25 -6.22 -7.46 -7.47
C TYR A 25 -6.92 -6.31 -6.75
N ALA A 26 -6.35 -5.11 -6.73
CA ALA A 26 -7.01 -3.93 -6.18
C ALA A 26 -8.27 -3.56 -6.96
N VAL A 27 -8.21 -3.59 -8.30
CA VAL A 27 -9.39 -3.38 -9.16
C VAL A 27 -10.45 -4.45 -8.91
N MET A 28 -10.05 -5.73 -8.84
CA MET A 28 -10.97 -6.81 -8.50
C MET A 28 -11.62 -6.60 -7.12
N GLY A 29 -10.85 -6.12 -6.13
CA GLY A 29 -11.34 -5.77 -4.80
C GLY A 29 -12.42 -4.69 -4.86
N ILE A 30 -12.19 -3.59 -5.58
CA ILE A 30 -13.16 -2.50 -5.75
C ILE A 30 -14.43 -3.02 -6.44
N LEU A 31 -14.30 -3.83 -7.49
CA LEU A 31 -15.44 -4.44 -8.18
C LEU A 31 -16.24 -5.36 -7.27
N SER A 32 -15.56 -6.18 -6.46
CA SER A 32 -16.21 -7.08 -5.50
C SER A 32 -16.97 -6.32 -4.41
N TYR A 33 -16.42 -5.21 -3.93
CA TYR A 33 -17.10 -4.35 -2.95
C TYR A 33 -18.34 -3.69 -3.55
N LYS A 34 -18.23 -3.19 -4.78
CA LYS A 34 -19.38 -2.62 -5.51
C LYS A 34 -20.47 -3.68 -5.72
N ALA A 35 -20.11 -4.90 -6.10
CA ALA A 35 -21.05 -6.01 -6.25
C ALA A 35 -21.77 -6.33 -4.92
N MET A 36 -21.02 -6.37 -3.81
CA MET A 36 -21.61 -6.58 -2.48
C MET A 36 -22.59 -5.48 -2.08
N ILE A 37 -22.27 -4.20 -2.31
CA ILE A 37 -23.23 -3.11 -2.05
C ILE A 37 -24.52 -3.32 -2.85
N THR A 38 -24.42 -3.66 -4.14
CA THR A 38 -25.60 -3.90 -4.98
C THR A 38 -26.45 -5.04 -4.43
N ILE A 39 -25.84 -6.15 -3.98
CA ILE A 39 -26.56 -7.29 -3.39
C ILE A 39 -27.26 -6.88 -2.09
N ILE A 40 -26.58 -6.16 -1.20
CA ILE A 40 -27.13 -5.68 0.08
C ILE A 40 -28.34 -4.78 -0.16
N ASN A 41 -28.23 -3.85 -1.11
CA ASN A 41 -29.30 -2.92 -1.46
C ASN A 41 -30.48 -3.65 -2.10
N LEU A 42 -30.23 -4.67 -2.94
CA LEU A 42 -31.29 -5.46 -3.57
C LEU A 42 -32.08 -6.30 -2.55
N LEU A 43 -31.39 -6.82 -1.54
CA LEU A 43 -31.98 -7.63 -0.46
C LEU A 43 -32.59 -6.77 0.68
N ASN A 44 -32.54 -5.43 0.58
CA ASN A 44 -32.98 -4.49 1.62
C ASN A 44 -32.43 -4.83 3.02
N ILE A 45 -31.20 -5.36 3.09
CA ILE A 45 -30.59 -5.68 4.38
C ILE A 45 -30.26 -4.34 5.05
N PRO A 46 -30.65 -4.13 6.33
CA PRO A 46 -30.39 -2.88 7.05
C PRO A 46 -28.92 -2.76 7.48
N LEU A 47 -28.00 -2.86 6.53
CA LEU A 47 -26.56 -2.67 6.70
C LEU A 47 -26.18 -1.28 6.20
N LYS A 48 -25.42 -0.56 7.03
CA LYS A 48 -24.87 0.75 6.65
C LYS A 48 -23.77 0.54 5.62
N THR A 49 -24.08 0.76 4.35
CA THR A 49 -23.09 0.76 3.27
C THR A 49 -22.44 2.14 3.16
N TYR A 50 -21.13 2.17 2.95
CA TYR A 50 -20.40 3.42 2.71
C TYR A 50 -20.22 3.64 1.21
N PRO A 51 -20.59 4.83 0.69
CA PRO A 51 -20.43 5.13 -0.72
C PRO A 51 -18.94 5.17 -1.09
N LEU A 52 -18.62 4.72 -2.31
CA LEU A 52 -17.29 4.83 -2.88
C LEU A 52 -17.00 6.29 -3.25
N SER A 53 -16.48 7.07 -2.30
CA SER A 53 -15.97 8.41 -2.58
C SER A 53 -14.56 8.34 -3.18
N LEU A 54 -14.17 9.38 -3.92
CA LEU A 54 -12.82 9.51 -4.48
C LEU A 54 -11.74 9.47 -3.39
N GLU A 55 -12.02 10.06 -2.22
CA GLU A 55 -11.11 10.07 -1.08
C GLU A 55 -10.86 8.66 -0.54
N ILE A 56 -11.91 7.84 -0.39
CA ILE A 56 -11.80 6.45 0.06
C ILE A 56 -11.05 5.62 -0.99
N LEU A 57 -11.30 5.88 -2.27
CA LEU A 57 -10.61 5.18 -3.36
C LEU A 57 -9.10 5.50 -3.38
N ILE A 58 -8.74 6.78 -3.27
CA ILE A 58 -7.34 7.20 -3.21
C ILE A 58 -6.67 6.66 -1.94
N GLY A 59 -7.33 6.76 -0.79
CA GLY A 59 -6.82 6.24 0.48
C GLY A 59 -6.63 4.73 0.49
N SER A 60 -7.56 3.98 -0.10
CA SER A 60 -7.44 2.51 -0.19
C SER A 60 -6.33 2.09 -1.17
N LEU A 61 -6.20 2.74 -2.33
CA LEU A 61 -5.08 2.51 -3.23
C LEU A 61 -3.74 2.85 -2.57
N ALA A 62 -3.67 3.97 -1.85
CA ALA A 62 -2.49 4.35 -1.08
C ALA A 62 -2.11 3.29 -0.05
N ALA A 63 -3.09 2.76 0.70
CA ALA A 63 -2.87 1.71 1.68
C ALA A 63 -2.34 0.41 1.02
N VAL A 64 -2.91 0.02 -0.13
CA VAL A 64 -2.44 -1.15 -0.89
C VAL A 64 -1.00 -0.94 -1.37
N CYS A 65 -0.68 0.23 -1.94
CA CYS A 65 0.68 0.56 -2.37
C CYS A 65 1.67 0.56 -1.21
N LEU A 66 1.32 1.16 -0.07
CA LEU A 66 2.16 1.12 1.13
C LEU A 66 2.41 -0.30 1.61
N MET A 67 1.36 -1.12 1.72
CA MET A 67 1.50 -2.49 2.23
C MET A 67 2.35 -3.35 1.28
N THR A 68 2.09 -3.24 -0.02
CA THR A 68 2.81 -4.01 -1.04
C THR A 68 4.24 -3.54 -1.23
N GLY A 69 4.49 -2.23 -1.11
CA GLY A 69 5.82 -1.65 -1.21
C GLY A 69 6.75 -2.05 -0.06
N ILE A 70 6.24 -2.44 1.11
CA ILE A 70 7.10 -3.03 2.15
C ILE A 70 7.18 -4.55 1.97
N TRP A 71 6.05 -5.18 1.64
CA TRP A 71 5.96 -6.63 1.59
C TRP A 71 6.75 -7.26 0.43
N LEU A 72 6.70 -6.69 -0.78
CA LEU A 72 7.36 -7.25 -1.97
C LEU A 72 8.89 -7.26 -1.85
N PRO A 73 9.58 -6.20 -1.43
CA PRO A 73 11.04 -6.25 -1.25
C PRO A 73 11.48 -7.30 -0.24
N ILE A 74 10.74 -7.44 0.86
CA ILE A 74 11.00 -8.46 1.88
C ILE A 74 10.79 -9.86 1.31
N TYR A 75 9.71 -10.05 0.54
CA TYR A 75 9.43 -11.31 -0.15
C TYR A 75 10.59 -11.72 -1.07
N PHE A 76 11.06 -10.81 -1.92
CA PHE A 76 12.16 -11.11 -2.84
C PHE A 76 13.49 -11.34 -2.12
N LYS A 77 13.72 -10.67 -0.99
CA LYS A 77 14.94 -10.85 -0.17
C LYS A 77 14.99 -12.19 0.54
N PHE A 78 13.93 -12.58 1.26
CA PHE A 78 13.97 -13.73 2.17
C PHE A 78 13.22 -14.96 1.68
N GLY A 79 12.40 -14.83 0.63
CA GLY A 79 11.54 -15.89 0.12
C GLY A 79 10.36 -16.24 1.02
N TYR A 80 9.63 -17.27 0.61
CA TYR A 80 8.33 -17.63 1.19
C TYR A 80 8.40 -18.07 2.67
N MET A 81 9.41 -18.84 3.07
CA MET A 81 9.48 -19.42 4.42
C MET A 81 9.58 -18.37 5.54
N LYS A 82 10.32 -17.28 5.31
CA LYS A 82 10.49 -16.19 6.30
C LYS A 82 9.43 -15.10 6.16
N MET A 83 8.58 -15.17 5.13
CA MET A 83 7.55 -14.17 4.86
C MET A 83 6.43 -14.21 5.91
N ARG A 84 6.13 -15.36 6.53
CA ARG A 84 5.11 -15.46 7.57
C ARG A 84 5.39 -14.53 8.76
N VAL A 85 6.63 -14.50 9.22
CA VAL A 85 7.07 -13.61 10.32
C VAL A 85 7.04 -12.15 9.87
N ALA A 86 7.49 -11.86 8.64
CA ALA A 86 7.45 -10.51 8.12
C ALA A 86 6.02 -9.96 7.98
N SER A 87 5.08 -10.76 7.48
CA SER A 87 3.66 -10.37 7.41
C SER A 87 3.09 -10.09 8.79
N PHE A 88 3.45 -10.89 9.79
CA PHE A 88 3.07 -10.66 11.17
C PHE A 88 3.64 -9.32 11.68
N VAL A 89 4.94 -9.09 11.55
CA VAL A 89 5.58 -7.83 11.97
C VAL A 89 4.96 -6.62 11.25
N LEU A 90 4.65 -6.72 9.95
CA LEU A 90 4.01 -5.65 9.19
C LEU A 90 2.61 -5.33 9.70
N PHE A 91 1.82 -6.35 10.03
CA PHE A 91 0.52 -6.15 10.65
C PHE A 91 0.68 -5.34 11.94
N PHE A 92 1.55 -5.75 12.85
CA PHE A 92 1.78 -5.02 14.10
C PHE A 92 2.27 -3.59 13.85
N LEU A 93 3.21 -3.39 12.92
CA LEU A 93 3.70 -2.05 12.56
C LEU A 93 2.59 -1.13 12.06
N ILE A 94 1.65 -1.62 11.26
CA ILE A 94 0.58 -0.78 10.71
C ILE A 94 -0.45 -0.45 11.81
N PHE A 95 -0.92 -1.44 12.55
CA PHE A 95 -1.96 -1.24 13.57
C PHE A 95 -1.45 -0.50 14.81
N PHE A 96 -0.31 -0.90 15.36
CA PHE A 96 0.27 -0.22 16.52
C PHE A 96 1.02 1.04 16.13
N GLY A 97 1.75 1.02 15.00
CA GLY A 97 2.50 2.19 14.54
C GLY A 97 1.60 3.35 14.16
N SER A 98 0.43 3.12 13.56
CA SER A 98 -0.53 4.22 13.31
C SER A 98 -1.01 4.87 14.61
N THR A 99 -1.33 4.06 15.62
CA THR A 99 -1.74 4.55 16.94
C THR A 99 -0.62 5.37 17.60
N LEU A 100 0.60 4.83 17.65
CA LEU A 100 1.76 5.53 18.19
C LEU A 100 2.02 6.83 17.44
N MET A 101 1.96 6.82 16.11
CA MET A 101 2.14 8.01 15.27
C MET A 101 1.15 9.12 15.65
N THR A 102 -0.14 8.79 15.82
CA THR A 102 -1.14 9.79 16.22
C THR A 102 -0.87 10.34 17.63
N GLN A 103 -0.42 9.51 18.57
CA GLN A 103 -0.04 9.95 19.91
C GLN A 103 1.20 10.86 19.88
N PHE A 104 2.21 10.51 19.08
CA PHE A 104 3.40 11.34 18.89
C PHE A 104 3.04 12.72 18.33
N ILE A 105 2.20 12.79 17.30
CA ILE A 105 1.75 14.06 16.71
C ILE A 105 0.99 14.90 17.74
N LYS A 106 0.08 14.29 18.51
CA LYS A 106 -0.66 14.98 19.58
C LYS A 106 0.27 15.51 20.66
N SER A 107 1.23 14.70 21.12
CA SER A 107 2.17 15.08 22.17
C SER A 107 3.13 16.21 21.77
N LYS A 108 3.45 16.32 20.47
CA LYS A 108 4.36 17.33 19.92
C LYS A 108 3.64 18.39 19.07
N HIS A 109 2.34 18.57 19.28
CA HIS A 109 1.53 19.50 18.49
C HIS A 109 2.09 20.94 18.52
N ASP A 110 2.69 21.35 19.65
CA ASP A 110 3.30 22.67 19.82
C ASP A 110 4.71 22.80 19.25
N SER A 111 5.30 21.71 18.74
CA SER A 111 6.60 21.80 18.07
C SER A 111 6.46 22.55 16.74
N LEU A 112 7.38 23.51 16.51
CA LEU A 112 7.43 24.35 15.32
C LEU A 112 7.34 23.54 14.01
N TRP A 113 7.97 22.37 13.96
CA TRP A 113 8.01 21.51 12.79
C TRP A 113 6.65 20.85 12.51
N VAL A 114 5.99 20.32 13.54
CA VAL A 114 4.66 19.70 13.40
C VAL A 114 3.63 20.75 13.01
N LYS A 115 3.68 21.94 13.63
CA LYS A 115 2.77 23.04 13.32
C LYS A 115 2.90 23.54 11.89
N ASN A 116 4.14 23.67 11.38
CA ASN A 116 4.40 24.07 9.99
C ASN A 116 3.90 23.05 8.97
N ILE A 117 4.03 21.75 9.27
CA ILE A 117 3.50 20.69 8.41
C ILE A 117 1.96 20.76 8.38
N ILE A 118 1.32 20.85 9.55
CA ILE A 118 -0.14 20.90 9.65
C ILE A 118 -0.69 22.16 8.95
N SER A 119 -0.07 23.32 9.16
CA SER A 119 -0.51 24.57 8.51
C SER A 119 -0.33 24.53 7.00
N PHE A 120 0.76 23.91 6.49
CA PHE A 120 0.96 23.71 5.06
C PHE A 120 -0.18 22.91 4.44
N PHE A 121 -0.59 21.78 5.05
CA PHE A 121 -1.71 21.00 4.53
C PHE A 121 -3.06 21.72 4.65
N ASN A 122 -3.30 22.44 5.76
CA ASN A 122 -4.58 23.14 5.97
C ASN A 122 -4.79 24.34 5.04
N THR A 123 -3.72 24.92 4.48
CA THR A 123 -3.80 26.08 3.59
C THR A 123 -4.02 25.68 2.12
N GLN A 124 -3.92 24.38 1.82
CA GLN A 124 -3.94 23.86 0.46
C GLN A 124 -5.32 23.31 0.10
N SER A 125 -5.63 23.32 -1.20
CA SER A 125 -6.85 22.69 -1.71
C SER A 125 -6.79 21.17 -1.63
N ASN A 126 -7.94 20.50 -1.49
CA ASN A 126 -8.00 19.03 -1.47
C ASN A 126 -7.34 18.38 -2.70
N ILE A 127 -7.42 19.03 -3.86
CA ILE A 127 -6.83 18.54 -5.12
C ILE A 127 -5.30 18.60 -5.07
N THR A 128 -4.73 19.69 -4.57
CA THR A 128 -3.26 19.82 -4.45
C THR A 128 -2.71 18.83 -3.43
N ILE A 129 -3.41 18.60 -2.32
CA ILE A 129 -3.04 17.58 -1.33
C ILE A 129 -3.08 16.18 -1.95
N ALA A 130 -4.13 15.84 -2.68
CA ALA A 130 -4.24 14.54 -3.36
C ALA A 130 -3.11 14.31 -4.36
N LEU A 131 -2.76 15.33 -5.16
CA LEU A 131 -1.64 15.26 -6.11
C LEU A 131 -0.30 15.03 -5.40
N VAL A 132 -0.02 15.77 -4.34
CA VAL A 132 1.21 15.58 -3.54
C VAL A 132 1.28 14.16 -2.99
N PHE A 133 0.17 13.64 -2.45
CA PHE A 133 0.09 12.26 -1.97
C PHE A 133 0.40 11.23 -3.07
N ILE A 134 -0.19 11.40 -4.26
CA ILE A 134 0.06 10.51 -5.40
C ILE A 134 1.54 10.51 -5.79
N VAL A 135 2.17 11.69 -5.85
CA VAL A 135 3.60 11.81 -6.18
C VAL A 135 4.47 11.09 -5.13
N ILE A 136 4.19 11.29 -3.84
CA ILE A 136 4.92 10.63 -2.76
C ILE A 136 4.78 9.10 -2.87
N ILE A 137 3.56 8.60 -3.09
CA ILE A 137 3.31 7.16 -3.24
C ILE A 137 4.00 6.60 -4.48
N ALA A 138 3.99 7.33 -5.60
CA ALA A 138 4.67 6.91 -6.82
C ALA A 138 6.19 6.80 -6.61
N LEU A 139 6.81 7.80 -5.98
CA LEU A 139 8.24 7.77 -5.63
C LEU A 139 8.55 6.60 -4.69
N TYR A 140 7.72 6.40 -3.67
CA TYR A 140 7.83 5.28 -2.74
C TYR A 140 7.77 3.92 -3.47
N MET A 141 6.83 3.74 -4.40
CA MET A 141 6.70 2.52 -5.19
C MET A 141 7.88 2.30 -6.14
N LEU A 142 8.44 3.36 -6.73
CA LEU A 142 9.64 3.26 -7.57
C LEU A 142 10.87 2.81 -6.76
N LEU A 143 11.04 3.36 -5.55
CA LEU A 143 12.09 2.94 -4.63
C LEU A 143 11.90 1.48 -4.23
N SER A 144 10.68 1.10 -3.87
CA SER A 144 10.34 -0.26 -3.49
C SER A 144 10.57 -1.26 -4.62
N PHE A 145 10.16 -0.94 -5.84
CA PHE A 145 10.41 -1.74 -7.03
C PHE A 145 11.91 -1.95 -7.27
N SER A 146 12.69 -0.87 -7.22
CA SER A 146 14.14 -0.93 -7.39
C SER A 146 14.79 -1.82 -6.33
N LEU A 147 14.36 -1.71 -5.07
CA LEU A 147 14.82 -2.55 -3.97
C LEU A 147 14.49 -4.04 -4.20
N SER A 148 13.27 -4.33 -4.65
CA SER A 148 12.83 -5.68 -5.00
C SER A 148 13.67 -6.30 -6.11
N VAL A 149 13.94 -5.56 -7.19
CA VAL A 149 14.80 -6.03 -8.29
C VAL A 149 16.23 -6.28 -7.79
N TRP A 150 16.76 -5.37 -6.98
CA TRP A 150 18.11 -5.50 -6.41
C TRP A 150 18.23 -6.75 -5.54
N PHE A 151 17.29 -6.99 -4.62
CA PHE A 151 17.30 -8.18 -3.77
C PHE A 151 17.16 -9.46 -4.60
N TYR A 152 16.28 -9.45 -5.61
CA TYR A 152 16.04 -10.63 -6.42
C TYR A 152 17.22 -10.97 -7.33
N ASN A 153 17.96 -9.98 -7.84
CA ASN A 153 19.17 -10.21 -8.64
C ASN A 153 20.34 -10.76 -7.80
N ARG A 154 20.47 -10.32 -6.54
CA ARG A 154 21.52 -10.80 -5.62
C ARG A 154 21.23 -12.14 -4.99
N ARG A 155 20.04 -12.70 -5.23
CA ARG A 155 19.67 -13.99 -4.69
C ARG A 155 20.32 -15.08 -5.52
N GLU A 156 21.34 -15.69 -4.93
CA GLU A 156 21.96 -16.91 -5.42
C GLU A 156 20.91 -18.02 -5.34
N PHE A 157 20.54 -18.55 -6.51
CA PHE A 157 19.81 -19.79 -6.67
C PHE A 157 20.73 -20.72 -7.46
#